data_AF-A0A8T2CEL6-F1
#
_entry.id   AF-A0A8T2CEL6-F1
#
_cell.length_a   1.000
_cell.length_b   1.000
_cell.length_c   1.000
_cell.angle_alpha   90.00
_cell.angle_beta   90.00
_cell.angle_gamma   90.00
#
_symmetry.space_group_name_H-M   'P 1'
#
loop_
_entity.id
_entity.type
_entity.pdbx_description
1 polymer ?
#
loop_
_entity_poly.entity_id
_entity_poly.type
_entity_poly.pdbx_seq_one_letter_code
_entity_poly.pdbx_strand_id
1 'polypeptide(L)' 'MDLFEDAMSSRNSKSKKWLLPVEAGYLETESLEKTWRVKQTNIANKVDILSSRNQYDVVLPDFDEYELN' A
#
# COMPACT_ATOMS: atom_id res chain seq x y z
N MET A 1 21.22 11.43 30.74
CA MET A 1 20.24 10.35 30.97
C MET A 1 19.68 9.82 29.64
N ASP A 2 19.97 10.44 28.49
CA ASP A 2 19.21 10.19 27.23
C ASP A 2 19.79 9.12 26.30
N LEU A 3 21.08 8.77 26.42
CA LEU A 3 21.72 7.81 25.50
C LEU A 3 21.24 6.36 25.69
N PHE A 4 20.85 5.99 26.91
CA PHE A 4 20.40 4.63 27.21
C PHE A 4 18.97 4.38 26.76
N GLU A 5 18.08 5.37 26.93
CA GLU A 5 16.70 5.29 26.45
C GLU A 5 16.62 5.27 24.92
N ASP A 6 17.42 6.08 24.22
CA ASP A 6 17.50 6.05 22.75
C ASP A 6 18.01 4.71 22.21
N ALA A 7 19.00 4.11 22.89
CA ALA A 7 19.51 2.80 22.54
C ALA A 7 18.48 1.68 22.77
N MET A 8 17.67 1.77 23.83
CA MET A 8 16.55 0.85 24.07
C MET A 8 15.40 1.06 23.08
N SER A 9 15.03 2.30 22.80
CA SER A 9 13.98 2.67 21.85
C SER A 9 14.33 2.21 20.42
N SER A 10 15.57 2.40 19.99
CA SER A 10 16.06 1.92 18.69
C SER A 10 16.17 0.38 18.63
N ARG A 11 16.46 -0.29 19.74
CA ARG A 11 16.42 -1.77 19.82
C ARG A 11 14.98 -2.28 19.69
N ASN A 12 14.05 -1.62 20.39
CA ASN A 12 12.62 -1.92 20.31
C ASN A 12 12.01 -1.60 18.95
N SER A 13 12.47 -0.55 18.27
CA SER A 13 11.97 -0.22 16.93
C SER A 13 12.43 -1.25 15.88
N LYS A 14 13.68 -1.72 15.99
CA LYS A 14 14.20 -2.79 15.13
C LYS A 14 13.50 -4.13 15.36
N SER A 15 13.16 -4.47 16.61
CA SER A 15 12.42 -5.70 16.91
C SER A 15 10.96 -5.62 16.48
N LYS A 16 10.30 -4.45 16.62
CA LYS A 16 8.93 -4.19 16.15
C LYS A 16 8.73 -4.50 14.68
N LYS A 17 9.75 -4.30 13.83
CA LYS A 17 9.69 -4.64 12.40
C LYS A 17 9.29 -6.09 12.17
N TRP A 18 9.79 -7.02 12.98
CA TRP A 18 9.47 -8.46 12.89
C TRP A 18 8.10 -8.82 13.47
N LEU A 19 7.48 -7.90 14.21
CA LEU A 19 6.16 -8.05 14.84
C LEU A 19 5.07 -7.31 14.07
N LEU A 20 5.39 -6.71 12.91
CA LEU A 20 4.39 -6.05 12.08
C LEU A 20 3.44 -7.11 11.52
N PRO A 21 2.12 -6.96 11.72
CA PRO A 21 1.14 -7.95 11.28
C PRO A 21 0.94 -7.97 9.76
N VAL A 22 1.46 -6.96 9.06
CA VAL A 22 1.23 -6.71 7.65
C VAL A 22 2.54 -6.24 7.00
N GLU A 23 2.77 -6.74 5.79
CA GLU A 23 3.80 -6.27 4.88
C GLU A 23 3.21 -5.25 3.89
N ALA A 24 4.03 -4.30 3.43
CA ALA A 24 3.60 -3.33 2.44
C ALA A 24 3.42 -3.99 1.06
N GLY A 25 2.35 -3.66 0.35
CA GLY A 25 2.14 -4.09 -1.03
C GLY A 25 3.15 -3.45 -1.98
N TYR A 26 3.57 -4.18 -3.01
CA TYR A 26 4.46 -3.70 -4.07
C TYR A 26 4.02 -4.25 -5.44
N LEU A 27 4.41 -3.55 -6.50
CA LEU A 27 4.20 -3.97 -7.89
C LEU A 27 5.54 -4.00 -8.60
N GLU A 28 5.97 -5.20 -8.98
CA GLU A 28 7.20 -5.41 -9.74
C GLU A 28 6.85 -6.05 -11.08
N THR A 29 7.58 -5.66 -12.11
CA THR A 29 7.43 -6.19 -13.46
C THR A 29 8.56 -7.13 -13.80
N GLU A 30 8.27 -8.14 -14.61
CA GLU A 30 9.29 -9.05 -15.08
C GLU A 30 10.11 -8.41 -16.20
N SER A 31 11.43 -8.33 -15.99
CA SER A 31 12.42 -7.96 -17.01
C SER A 31 12.12 -6.67 -17.78
N LEU A 32 11.50 -6.76 -18.97
CA LEU A 32 11.28 -5.68 -19.92
C LEU A 32 9.92 -4.99 -19.77
N GLU A 33 9.02 -5.55 -18.96
CA GLU A 33 7.74 -4.91 -18.68
C GLU A 33 7.94 -3.66 -17.81
N LYS A 34 7.17 -2.60 -18.09
CA LYS A 34 7.24 -1.34 -17.36
C LYS A 34 6.05 -1.21 -16.43
N THR A 35 6.28 -0.86 -15.17
CA THR A 35 5.23 -0.77 -14.13
C THR A 35 4.09 0.17 -14.51
N TRP A 36 4.39 1.30 -15.15
CA TRP A 36 3.38 2.27 -15.61
C TRP A 36 2.49 1.77 -16.77
N ARG A 37 2.79 0.60 -17.36
CA ARG A 37 1.96 -0.03 -18.41
C ARG A 37 0.97 -1.06 -17.84
N VAL A 38 1.02 -1.35 -16.54
CA VAL A 38 0.12 -2.31 -15.90
C VAL A 38 -1.29 -1.73 -15.85
N LYS A 39 -2.26 -2.45 -16.42
CA LYS A 39 -3.67 -2.05 -16.42
C LYS A 39 -4.32 -2.30 -15.06
N GLN A 40 -5.23 -1.42 -14.66
CA GLN A 40 -6.04 -1.56 -13.44
C GLN A 40 -6.85 -2.86 -13.41
N THR A 41 -7.36 -3.31 -14.56
CA THR A 41 -8.05 -4.61 -14.68
C THR A 41 -7.12 -5.80 -14.46
N ASN A 42 -5.84 -5.69 -14.80
CA ASN A 42 -4.86 -6.75 -14.55
C ASN A 42 -4.53 -6.85 -13.05
N ILE A 43 -4.52 -5.70 -12.34
CA ILE A 43 -4.31 -5.66 -10.89
C ILE A 43 -5.50 -6.34 -10.17
N ALA A 44 -6.73 -5.97 -10.56
CA ALA A 44 -7.97 -6.52 -10.01
C ALA A 44 -8.00 -8.06 -9.99
N ASN A 45 -7.45 -8.67 -11.05
CA ASN A 45 -7.41 -10.12 -11.25
C ASN A 45 -6.26 -10.82 -10.50
N LYS A 46 -5.25 -10.08 -10.03
CA LYS A 46 -4.07 -10.62 -9.35
C LYS A 46 -4.10 -10.44 -7.83
N VAL A 47 -4.86 -9.49 -7.32
CA VAL A 47 -5.03 -9.26 -5.88
C VAL A 47 -6.08 -10.18 -5.27
N ASP A 48 -6.12 -10.28 -3.95
CA ASP A 48 -7.15 -11.04 -3.25
C ASP A 48 -8.54 -10.40 -3.41
N ILE A 49 -9.59 -11.18 -3.12
CA ILE A 49 -10.98 -10.78 -3.32
C ILE A 49 -11.36 -9.56 -2.48
N LEU A 50 -10.82 -9.41 -1.26
CA LEU A 50 -11.15 -8.27 -0.40
C LEU A 50 -10.55 -6.98 -0.96
N SER A 51 -9.28 -7.03 -1.40
CA SER A 51 -8.63 -5.91 -2.07
C SER A 51 -9.29 -5.57 -3.40
N SER A 52 -9.66 -6.57 -4.21
CA SER A 52 -10.32 -6.39 -5.50
C SER A 52 -11.67 -5.66 -5.35
N ARG A 53 -12.41 -5.93 -4.28
CA ARG A 53 -13.69 -5.26 -3.99
C ARG A 53 -13.56 -3.79 -3.63
N ASN A 54 -12.37 -3.34 -3.21
CA ASN A 54 -12.10 -1.94 -2.92
C ASN A 54 -11.75 -1.13 -4.19
N GLN A 55 -11.64 -1.79 -5.34
CA GLN A 55 -11.51 -1.13 -6.63
C GLN A 55 -12.91 -0.83 -7.19
N TYR A 56 -13.42 0.34 -6.87
CA TYR A 56 -14.72 0.80 -7.34
C TYR A 56 -14.63 2.19 -7.97
N ASP A 57 -15.57 2.46 -8.85
CA ASP A 57 -15.76 3.77 -9.45
C ASP A 57 -17.08 4.35 -8.95
N VAL A 58 -17.05 5.62 -8.53
CA VAL A 58 -18.24 6.32 -8.02
C VAL A 58 -18.62 7.36 -9.07
N VAL A 59 -19.64 7.04 -9.86
CA VAL A 59 -20.15 7.94 -10.89
C VAL A 59 -21.20 8.85 -10.27
N LEU A 60 -20.88 10.13 -10.14
CA LEU A 60 -21.78 11.16 -9.64
C LEU A 60 -22.03 12.18 -10.77
N PRO A 61 -23.19 12.13 -11.44
CA PRO A 61 -23.42 12.88 -12.67
C PRO A 61 -23.86 14.34 -12.47
N ASP A 62 -24.36 14.67 -11.28
CA ASP A 62 -25.13 15.90 -11.06
C ASP A 62 -24.34 17.03 -10.39
N PHE A 63 -23.15 16.74 -9.87
CA PHE A 63 -22.28 17.77 -9.27
C PHE A 63 -21.00 17.92 -10.08
N ASP A 64 -20.36 19.07 -9.92
CA ASP A 64 -19.11 19.44 -10.59
C ASP A 64 -17.93 18.65 -9.98
N GLU A 65 -16.71 19.19 -9.98
CA GLU A 65 -15.54 18.53 -9.42
C GLU A 65 -15.70 18.08 -7.96
N TYR A 66 -15.23 16.86 -7.67
CA TYR A 66 -15.21 16.28 -6.34
C TYR A 66 -13.84 16.41 -5.69
N GLU A 67 -13.82 16.90 -4.45
CA GLU A 67 -12.62 16.92 -3.61
C GLU A 67 -12.63 15.71 -2.66
N LEU A 68 -11.52 14.97 -2.63
CA LEU A 68 -11.25 13.92 -1.66
C LEU A 68 -10.27 14.47 -0.62
N ASN A 69 -10.67 14.44 0.66
CA ASN A 69 -9.85 14.84 1.81
C ASN A 69 -9.10 13.65 2.42
#